data_AF-A0A2D0K9W4-F1
#
_entry.id   AF-A0A2D0K9W4-F1
#
_cell.length_a   1.000
_cell.length_b   1.000
_cell.length_c   1.000
_cell.angle_alpha   90.00
_cell.angle_beta   90.00
_cell.angle_gamma   90.00
#
_symmetry.space_group_name_H-M   'P 1'
#
loop_
_entity.id
_entity.type
_entity.pdbx_description
1 polymer ?
#
loop_
_entity_poly.entity_id
_entity_poly.type
_entity_poly.pdbx_seq_one_letter_code
_entity_poly.pdbx_strand_id
1 'polypeptide(L)'
;MDRYLVETHLLDFEAESIQQLIESRHWRSLSDSEKVKSVYNFVRNDIKFGFNEDDSLTASSILSSGYGQCNTKSILFMALLRALKIPCRLHGFTIDKILQKGGLRPIQRKVP
;
A
#
# COMPACT_ATOMS: atom_id res chain seq x y z
N MET A 1 18.03 0.43 -11.11
CA MET A 1 16.68 -0.14 -10.87
C MET A 1 16.69 -1.07 -9.66
N ASP A 2 17.79 -1.80 -9.47
CA ASP A 2 17.96 -2.86 -8.46
C ASP A 2 17.67 -2.43 -7.01
N ARG A 3 17.93 -1.17 -6.65
CA ARG A 3 17.59 -0.62 -5.33
C ARG A 3 16.11 -0.72 -4.97
N TYR A 4 15.21 -0.80 -5.96
CA TYR A 4 13.76 -0.89 -5.72
C TYR A 4 13.30 -2.32 -5.46
N LEU A 5 14.14 -3.32 -5.67
CA LEU A 5 13.85 -4.73 -5.40
C LEU A 5 14.46 -5.20 -4.08
N VAL A 6 15.03 -4.28 -3.30
CA VAL A 6 15.48 -4.52 -1.93
C VAL A 6 14.35 -4.20 -0.97
N GLU A 7 14.17 -5.06 0.01
CA GLU A 7 13.20 -4.92 1.09
C GLU A 7 13.49 -3.67 1.92
N THR A 8 12.43 -3.04 2.43
CA THR A 8 12.53 -1.97 3.43
C THR A 8 11.58 -2.27 4.57
N HIS A 9 11.74 -1.60 5.71
CA HIS A 9 10.87 -1.81 6.87
C HIS A 9 9.36 -1.72 6.54
N LEU A 10 8.95 -0.72 5.75
CA LEU A 10 7.55 -0.56 5.35
C LEU A 10 7.13 -1.57 4.28
N LEU A 11 8.05 -1.94 3.40
CA LEU A 11 7.81 -2.84 2.28
C LEU A 11 8.41 -4.21 2.63
N ASP A 12 8.00 -4.78 3.76
CA ASP A 12 8.44 -6.06 4.31
C ASP A 12 7.86 -7.24 3.49
N PHE A 13 8.11 -7.21 2.18
CA PHE A 13 7.46 -8.08 1.23
C PHE A 13 7.99 -9.51 1.25
N GLU A 14 9.09 -9.80 1.95
CA GLU A 14 9.55 -11.18 2.21
C GLU A 14 8.79 -11.83 3.39
N ALA A 15 7.93 -11.08 4.10
CA ALA A 15 7.06 -11.63 5.13
C ALA A 15 6.19 -12.77 4.58
N GLU A 16 6.01 -13.82 5.38
CA GLU A 16 5.33 -15.05 4.97
C GLU A 16 3.91 -14.79 4.46
N SER A 17 3.14 -13.92 5.13
CA SER A 17 1.76 -13.59 4.74
C SER A 17 1.67 -12.95 3.35
N ILE A 18 2.66 -12.12 2.98
CA ILE A 18 2.75 -11.50 1.66
C ILE A 18 3.07 -12.56 0.60
N GLN A 19 4.04 -13.42 0.88
CA GLN A 19 4.47 -14.48 -0.04
C GLN A 19 3.36 -15.52 -0.27
N GLN A 20 2.64 -15.90 0.80
CA GLN A 20 1.48 -16.79 0.73
C GLN A 20 0.33 -16.18 -0.09
N LEU A 21 0.06 -14.89 0.06
CA LEU A 21 -0.94 -14.21 -0.77
C LEU A 21 -0.55 -14.27 -2.26
N ILE A 22 0.70 -13.94 -2.59
CA ILE A 22 1.19 -13.97 -3.98
C ILE A 22 1.05 -15.37 -4.59
N GLU A 23 1.40 -16.40 -3.81
CA GLU A 23 1.32 -17.79 -4.25
C GLU A 23 -0.13 -18.24 -4.45
N SER A 24 -1.01 -18.01 -3.47
CA SER A 24 -2.43 -18.39 -3.54
C SER A 24 -3.20 -17.70 -4.67
N ARG A 25 -2.73 -16.52 -5.12
CA ARG A 25 -3.32 -15.79 -6.25
C ARG A 25 -2.66 -16.12 -7.59
N HIS A 26 -1.62 -16.96 -7.60
CA HIS A 26 -0.85 -17.33 -8.78
C HIS A 26 -0.32 -16.14 -9.59
N TRP A 27 0.00 -15.02 -8.92
CA TRP A 27 0.43 -13.82 -9.65
C TRP A 27 1.79 -13.98 -10.35
N ARG A 28 2.64 -14.91 -9.88
CA ARG A 28 3.95 -15.17 -10.49
C ARG A 28 3.86 -15.66 -11.94
N SER A 29 2.80 -16.36 -12.30
CA SER A 29 2.62 -16.91 -13.66
C SER A 29 1.99 -15.94 -14.65
N LEU A 30 1.59 -14.75 -14.20
CA LEU A 30 0.97 -13.73 -15.05
C LEU A 30 2.02 -12.92 -15.82
N SER A 31 1.63 -12.29 -16.92
CA SER A 31 2.46 -11.25 -17.53
C SER A 31 2.60 -10.03 -16.60
N ASP A 32 3.63 -9.21 -16.79
CA ASP A 32 3.87 -8.06 -15.89
C ASP A 32 2.71 -7.06 -15.87
N SER A 33 2.06 -6.83 -17.02
CA SER A 33 0.85 -5.99 -17.09
C SER A 33 -0.31 -6.59 -16.27
N GLU A 34 -0.49 -7.91 -16.34
CA GLU A 34 -1.54 -8.61 -15.60
C GLU A 34 -1.25 -8.69 -14.10
N LYS A 35 0.03 -8.83 -13.69
CA LYS A 35 0.46 -8.69 -12.30
C LYS A 35 0.03 -7.36 -11.73
N VAL A 36 0.42 -6.25 -12.38
CA VAL A 36 0.07 -4.90 -11.91
C VAL A 36 -1.43 -4.73 -11.77
N LYS A 37 -2.19 -5.14 -12.80
CA LYS A 37 -3.66 -5.04 -12.80
C LYS A 37 -4.29 -5.88 -11.68
N SER A 38 -3.82 -7.10 -11.47
CA SER A 38 -4.37 -8.02 -10.47
C SER A 38 -4.09 -7.56 -9.05
N VAL A 39 -2.85 -7.12 -8.78
CA VAL A 39 -2.47 -6.54 -7.49
C VAL A 39 -3.26 -5.26 -7.23
N TYR A 40 -3.39 -4.37 -8.22
CA TYR A 40 -4.19 -3.15 -8.10
C TYR A 40 -5.65 -3.46 -7.75
N ASN A 41 -6.26 -4.42 -8.44
CA ASN A 41 -7.64 -4.83 -8.17
C ASN A 41 -7.79 -5.41 -6.76
N PHE A 42 -6.85 -6.23 -6.30
CA PHE A 42 -6.86 -6.76 -4.93
C PHE A 42 -6.78 -5.63 -3.90
N VAL A 43 -5.80 -4.73 -4.02
CA VAL A 43 -5.65 -3.62 -3.06
C VAL A 43 -6.87 -2.71 -3.13
N ARG A 44 -7.45 -2.46 -4.30
CA ARG A 44 -8.63 -1.59 -4.45
C ARG A 44 -9.88 -2.21 -3.82
N ASN A 45 -10.14 -3.49 -4.07
CA ASN A 45 -11.44 -4.11 -3.81
C ASN A 45 -11.47 -4.93 -2.51
N ASP A 46 -10.39 -5.62 -2.18
CA ASP A 46 -10.34 -6.56 -1.05
C ASP A 46 -9.83 -5.88 0.24
N ILE A 47 -8.96 -4.87 0.11
CA ILE A 47 -8.49 -4.08 1.26
C ILE A 47 -9.47 -2.92 1.48
N LYS A 48 -10.25 -2.98 2.56
CA LYS A 48 -11.26 -1.96 2.87
C LYS A 48 -10.62 -0.59 3.09
N PHE A 49 -11.38 0.47 2.82
CA PHE A 49 -10.93 1.81 3.19
C PHE A 49 -11.14 2.03 4.69
N GLY A 50 -10.11 2.49 5.40
CA GLY A 50 -10.17 2.79 6.82
C GLY A 50 -8.92 3.53 7.30
N PHE A 51 -9.03 4.24 8.43
CA PHE A 51 -7.91 4.99 8.99
C PHE A 51 -7.08 4.08 9.89
N ASN A 52 -5.83 3.84 9.52
CA ASN A 52 -4.87 3.17 10.39
C ASN A 52 -4.41 4.13 11.50
N GLU A 53 -3.89 3.56 12.59
CA GLU A 53 -3.34 4.33 13.70
C GLU A 53 -2.06 5.08 13.31
N ASP A 54 -1.28 4.49 12.40
CA ASP A 54 -0.01 5.03 11.90
C ASP A 54 0.14 4.78 10.39
N ASP A 55 0.84 5.67 9.70
CA ASP A 55 1.26 5.51 8.31
C ASP A 55 2.57 4.73 8.17
N SER A 56 3.29 4.47 9.26
CA SER A 56 4.52 3.68 9.29
C SER A 56 4.27 2.17 9.47
N LEU A 57 3.04 1.70 9.27
CA LEU A 57 2.74 0.26 9.33
C LEU A 57 3.44 -0.50 8.20
N THR A 58 3.87 -1.71 8.50
CA THR A 58 4.45 -2.62 7.52
C THR A 58 3.38 -3.19 6.58
N ALA A 59 3.76 -3.60 5.38
CA ALA A 59 2.86 -4.17 4.39
C ALA A 59 2.16 -5.44 4.93
N SER A 60 2.89 -6.30 5.65
CA SER A 60 2.32 -7.50 6.28
C SER A 60 1.26 -7.16 7.34
N SER A 61 1.47 -6.10 8.14
CA SER A 61 0.52 -5.63 9.15
C SER A 61 -0.75 -5.07 8.51
N ILE A 62 -0.60 -4.33 7.42
CA ILE A 62 -1.72 -3.75 6.64
C ILE A 62 -2.54 -4.87 6.00
N LEU A 63 -1.87 -5.88 5.43
CA LEU A 63 -2.53 -7.06 4.86
C LEU A 63 -3.33 -7.80 5.94
N SER A 64 -2.73 -8.04 7.11
CA SER A 64 -3.39 -8.71 8.24
C SER A 64 -4.62 -7.95 8.74
N SER A 65 -4.54 -6.61 8.79
CA SER A 65 -5.64 -5.76 9.23
C SER A 65 -6.80 -5.72 8.22
N GLY A 66 -6.52 -5.96 6.93
CA GLY A 66 -7.54 -5.99 5.88
C GLY A 66 -8.17 -4.63 5.53
N TYR A 67 -7.60 -3.52 6.02
CA TYR A 67 -8.00 -2.17 5.67
C TYR A 67 -6.84 -1.18 5.66
N GLY A 68 -7.01 -0.07 4.95
CA GLY A 68 -6.12 1.07 5.07
C GLY A 68 -6.57 2.32 4.32
N GLN A 69 -5.79 3.38 4.45
CA GLN A 69 -5.99 4.67 3.77
C GLN A 69 -5.02 4.82 2.59
N CYS A 70 -4.98 5.98 1.94
CA CYS A 70 -4.16 6.18 0.74
C CYS A 70 -2.68 5.80 0.94
N ASN A 71 -2.07 6.17 2.07
CA ASN A 71 -0.67 5.92 2.36
C ASN A 71 -0.39 4.43 2.60
N THR A 72 -1.11 3.81 3.53
CA THR A 72 -0.94 2.40 3.88
C THR A 72 -1.35 1.45 2.74
N LYS A 73 -2.41 1.76 1.99
CA LYS A 73 -2.73 1.00 0.76
C LYS A 73 -1.63 1.13 -0.29
N SER A 74 -0.96 2.29 -0.39
CA SER A 74 0.18 2.46 -1.30
C SER A 74 1.39 1.62 -0.86
N ILE A 75 1.65 1.52 0.44
CA ILE A 75 2.68 0.65 1.02
C ILE A 75 2.44 -0.81 0.61
N LEU A 76 1.25 -1.34 0.88
CA LEU A 76 0.89 -2.72 0.52
C LEU A 76 0.96 -2.95 -1.00
N PHE A 77 0.45 -1.99 -1.80
CA PHE A 77 0.52 -2.08 -3.25
C PHE A 77 1.97 -2.17 -3.76
N MET A 78 2.84 -1.30 -3.27
CA MET A 78 4.25 -1.30 -3.65
C MET A 78 4.97 -2.57 -3.20
N ALA A 79 4.70 -3.07 -1.99
CA ALA A 79 5.28 -4.29 -1.46
C ALA A 79 4.97 -5.50 -2.37
N LEU A 80 3.70 -5.67 -2.75
CA LEU A 80 3.25 -6.75 -3.63
C LEU A 80 3.90 -6.68 -5.02
N LEU A 81 3.99 -5.47 -5.61
CA LEU A 81 4.67 -5.29 -6.90
C LEU A 81 6.16 -5.65 -6.81
N ARG A 82 6.85 -5.24 -5.74
CA ARG A 82 8.29 -5.51 -5.57
C ARG A 82 8.60 -6.98 -5.29
N ALA A 83 7.75 -7.68 -4.52
CA ALA A 83 7.86 -9.14 -4.37
C ALA A 83 7.68 -9.88 -5.70
N LEU A 84 6.85 -9.34 -6.60
CA LEU A 84 6.68 -9.81 -7.98
C LEU A 84 7.78 -9.34 -8.94
N LYS A 85 8.85 -8.74 -8.42
CA LYS A 85 10.01 -8.21 -9.15
C LYS A 85 9.69 -7.05 -10.12
N ILE A 86 8.59 -6.32 -9.87
CA ILE A 86 8.23 -5.12 -10.61
C ILE A 86 8.76 -3.89 -9.86
N PRO A 87 9.79 -3.18 -10.37
CA PRO A 87 10.36 -2.04 -9.68
C PRO A 87 9.39 -0.85 -9.71
N CYS A 88 9.07 -0.31 -8.53
CA CYS A 88 8.19 0.85 -8.38
C CYS A 88 8.67 1.79 -7.27
N ARG A 89 8.18 3.03 -7.25
CA ARG A 89 8.46 4.02 -6.21
C ARG A 89 7.18 4.76 -5.82
N LEU A 90 7.13 5.26 -4.59
CA LEU A 90 6.05 6.13 -4.16
C LEU A 90 6.21 7.49 -4.85
N HIS A 91 5.11 8.05 -5.32
CA HIS A 91 5.04 9.42 -5.80
C HIS A 91 3.99 10.17 -4.99
N GLY A 92 4.48 10.99 -4.06
CA GLY A 92 3.64 11.85 -3.24
C GLY A 92 3.33 13.16 -3.94
N PHE A 93 2.16 13.71 -3.65
CA PHE A 93 1.74 15.04 -4.05
C PHE A 93 0.95 15.68 -2.91
N THR A 94 0.91 17.02 -2.90
CA THR A 94 0.13 17.77 -1.92
C THR A 94 -1.31 17.93 -2.40
N ILE A 95 -2.27 17.79 -1.49
CA ILE A 95 -3.69 18.06 -1.75
C ILE A 95 -4.12 19.33 -1.02
N ASP A 96 -5.02 20.09 -1.64
CA ASP A 96 -5.65 21.23 -0.98
C ASP A 96 -6.53 20.72 0.18
N LYS A 97 -6.38 21.33 1.36
CA LYS A 97 -7.20 21.01 2.54
C LYS A 97 -8.69 21.20 2.31
N ILE A 98 -9.09 22.02 1.33
CA ILE A 98 -10.49 22.17 0.92
C ILE A 98 -11.11 20.81 0.55
N LEU A 99 -10.34 19.89 -0.04
CA LEU A 99 -10.81 18.53 -0.38
C LEU A 99 -11.13 17.67 0.86
N GLN A 100 -10.65 18.06 2.04
CA GLN A 100 -10.89 17.34 3.30
C GLN A 100 -12.02 17.99 4.13
N LYS A 101 -12.66 19.06 3.61
CA LYS A 101 -13.73 19.78 4.31
C LYS A 101 -14.92 18.85 4.56
N GLY A 102 -15.30 18.69 5.82
CA GLY A 102 -16.41 17.83 6.25
C GLY A 102 -16.01 16.39 6.59
N GLY A 103 -14.81 15.94 6.20
CA GLY A 103 -14.28 14.61 6.57
C GLY A 103 -13.32 14.65 7.76
N LEU A 104 -12.60 15.76 7.95
CA LEU A 104 -11.73 15.99 9.10
C LEU A 104 -12.27 17.13 9.96
N ARG A 105 -12.12 17.01 11.29
CA ARG A 105 -12.38 18.15 12.18
C ARG A 105 -11.48 19.31 11.77
N PRO A 106 -12.00 20.55 11.71
CA PRO A 106 -11.16 21.71 11.46
C PRO A 106 -9.96 21.68 12.41
N ILE A 107 -8.75 21.93 11.88
CA ILE A 107 -7.61 22.21 12.74
C ILE A 107 -8.02 23.39 13.62
N GLN A 108 -8.20 23.14 14.91
CA GLN A 108 -8.22 24.24 15.87
C GLN A 108 -6.86 24.90 15.72
N ARG A 109 -6.82 26.07 15.09
CA ARG A 109 -5.65 26.93 15.19
C ARG A 109 -5.42 27.09 16.69
N LYS A 110 -4.34 26.52 17.22
CA LYS A 110 -3.74 27.08 18.43
C LYS A 110 -3.32 28.49 18.02
N VAL A 111 -4.19 29.44 18.31
CA VAL A 111 -3.85 30.85 18.29
C VAL A 111 -2.75 31.02 19.34
N PRO A 112 -1.62 31.66 19.03
CA PRO A 112 -0.59 31.97 20.02
C PRO A 112 -1.17 32.79 21.18
#